data_AF-A0A0S7Z333-F1
#
_entry.id   AF-A0A0S7Z333-F1
#
_cell.length_a   1.000
_cell.length_b   1.000
_cell.length_c   1.000
_cell.angle_alpha   90.00
_cell.angle_beta   90.00
_cell.angle_gamma   90.00
#
_symmetry.space_group_name_H-M   'P 1'
#
loop_
_entity.id
_entity.type
_entity.pdbx_description
1 polymer ?
#
loop_
_entity_poly.entity_id
_entity_poly.type
_entity_poly.pdbx_seq_one_letter_code
_entity_poly.pdbx_strand_id
1 'polypeptide(L)'
;MDADQLPRELFRELHAQMTCVPPLRGESAVCATVRKMSNDEAGECARSIIDLLGALTPGLVEGRPQPRKPVRSAIDLPRLIAEV
;
A
#
# COMPACT_ATOMS: atom_id res chain seq x y z
N MET A 1 -9.76 16.92 -20.87
CA MET A 1 -9.19 16.34 -19.64
C MET A 1 -7.76 16.83 -19.58
N ASP A 2 -7.52 17.90 -18.82
CA ASP A 2 -6.21 18.52 -18.72
C ASP A 2 -5.24 17.57 -18.02
N ALA A 3 -4.05 17.39 -18.59
CA ALA A 3 -3.04 16.47 -18.06
C ALA A 3 -2.64 16.79 -16.61
N ASP A 4 -2.80 18.04 -16.17
CA ASP A 4 -2.55 18.51 -14.79
C ASP A 4 -3.67 18.20 -13.78
N GLN A 5 -4.86 17.81 -14.25
CA GLN A 5 -5.96 17.39 -13.38
C GLN A 5 -5.89 15.89 -13.06
N LEU A 6 -5.32 15.10 -13.97
CA LEU A 6 -5.26 13.64 -13.83
C LEU A 6 -4.51 13.17 -12.56
N PRO A 7 -3.33 13.74 -12.18
CA PRO A 7 -2.66 13.36 -10.94
C PRO A 7 -3.45 13.74 -9.69
N ARG A 8 -4.30 14.77 -9.78
CA ARG A 8 -5.09 15.29 -8.66
C ARG A 8 -6.27 14.39 -8.34
N GLU A 9 -7.00 13.93 -9.36
CA GLU A 9 -8.11 13.00 -9.18
C GLU A 9 -7.60 11.63 -8.72
N LEU A 10 -6.52 11.14 -9.32
CA LEU A 10 -5.88 9.88 -8.90
C LEU A 10 -5.39 9.94 -7.45
N PHE A 11 -4.80 11.06 -7.03
CA PHE A 11 -4.45 11.28 -5.62
C PHE A 11 -5.67 11.32 -4.72
N ARG A 12 -6.77 11.98 -5.12
CA ARG A 12 -7.99 12.07 -4.30
C ARG A 12 -8.60 10.71 -4.07
N GLU A 13 -8.69 9.88 -5.12
CA GLU A 13 -9.20 8.51 -5.02
C GLU A 13 -8.31 7.64 -4.13
N LEU A 14 -6.99 7.67 -4.36
CA LEU A 14 -6.03 6.94 -3.55
C LEU A 14 -6.07 7.36 -2.08
N HIS A 15 -6.15 8.66 -1.81
CA HIS A 15 -6.26 9.18 -0.46
C HIS A 15 -7.56 8.71 0.21
N ALA A 16 -8.70 8.80 -0.48
CA ALA A 16 -9.97 8.33 0.05
C ALA A 16 -9.93 6.82 0.38
N GLN A 17 -9.34 6.01 -0.50
CA GLN A 17 -9.15 4.57 -0.28
C GLN A 17 -8.24 4.31 0.94
N MET A 18 -7.18 5.08 1.09
CA MET A 18 -6.20 4.95 2.18
C MET A 18 -6.67 5.49 3.54
N THR A 19 -7.80 6.20 3.60
CA THR A 19 -8.31 6.80 4.85
C THR A 19 -9.78 6.47 5.11
N CYS A 20 -10.32 5.40 4.52
CA CYS A 20 -11.75 5.07 4.60
C CYS A 20 -12.16 4.39 5.92
N VAL A 21 -11.20 3.91 6.73
CA VAL A 21 -11.47 3.24 8.00
C VAL A 21 -11.28 4.19 9.18
N PRO A 22 -12.26 4.28 10.10
CA PRO A 22 -12.13 5.08 11.31
C PRO A 22 -10.94 4.63 12.19
N PRO A 23 -10.05 5.55 12.62
CA PRO A 23 -8.92 5.20 13.47
C PRO A 23 -9.33 4.91 14.91
N LEU A 24 -8.57 4.03 15.57
CA LEU A 24 -8.62 3.89 17.02
C LEU A 24 -7.82 5.03 17.70
N ARG A 25 -7.98 5.19 19.02
CA ARG A 25 -7.24 6.20 19.78
C ARG A 25 -5.72 5.96 19.63
N GLY A 26 -5.01 6.98 19.15
CA GLY A 26 -3.56 6.93 18.92
C GLY A 26 -3.12 6.33 17.58
N GLU A 27 -4.07 5.96 16.73
CA GLU A 27 -3.82 5.43 15.38
C GLU A 27 -4.08 6.53 14.31
N SER A 28 -3.41 6.45 13.16
CA SER A 28 -3.73 7.28 12.00
C SER A 28 -4.81 6.65 11.12
N ALA A 29 -5.54 7.43 10.34
CA ALA A 29 -6.54 6.90 9.40
C ALA A 29 -5.94 5.92 8.37
N VAL A 30 -4.68 6.15 7.97
CA VAL A 30 -3.93 5.24 7.10
C VAL A 30 -3.64 3.91 7.79
N CYS A 31 -3.10 3.94 9.02
CA CYS A 31 -2.86 2.71 9.77
C CYS A 31 -4.15 1.91 9.99
N ALA A 32 -5.25 2.61 10.30
CA ALA A 32 -6.56 2.00 10.50
C ALA A 32 -7.08 1.29 9.25
N THR A 33 -6.87 1.91 8.07
CA THR A 33 -7.27 1.36 6.78
C THR A 33 -6.39 0.16 6.40
N VAL A 34 -5.07 0.30 6.50
CA VAL A 34 -4.12 -0.78 6.20
C VAL A 34 -4.37 -2.01 7.09
N ARG A 35 -4.72 -1.82 8.36
CA ARG A 35 -5.07 -2.94 9.27
C ARG A 35 -6.24 -3.79 8.76
N LYS A 36 -7.16 -3.20 8.00
CA LYS A 36 -8.35 -3.89 7.46
C LYS A 36 -8.18 -4.30 6.00
N MET A 37 -7.09 -3.90 5.37
CA MET A 37 -6.82 -4.12 3.95
C MET A 37 -6.29 -5.54 3.74
N SER A 38 -6.88 -6.23 2.76
CA SER A 38 -6.38 -7.53 2.29
C SER A 38 -5.07 -7.38 1.51
N ASN A 39 -4.37 -8.50 1.28
CA ASN A 39 -3.16 -8.50 0.47
C ASN A 39 -3.42 -8.07 -0.98
N ASP A 40 -4.58 -8.44 -1.53
CA ASP A 40 -4.95 -8.09 -2.90
C ASP A 40 -5.24 -6.58 -3.00
N GLU A 41 -6.04 -6.03 -2.09
CA GLU A 41 -6.31 -4.58 -2.00
C GLU A 41 -5.01 -3.77 -1.76
N ALA A 42 -4.09 -4.29 -0.95
CA ALA A 42 -2.79 -3.67 -0.74
C ALA A 42 -1.93 -3.68 -2.02
N GLY A 43 -2.01 -4.75 -2.81
CA GLY A 43 -1.37 -4.85 -4.11
C GLY A 43 -1.92 -3.84 -5.12
N GLU A 44 -3.24 -3.68 -5.18
CA GLU A 44 -3.91 -2.67 -5.99
C GLU A 44 -3.53 -1.26 -5.56
N CYS A 45 -3.54 -0.99 -4.25
CA CYS A 45 -3.14 0.31 -3.71
C CYS A 45 -1.68 0.64 -4.05
N ALA A 46 -0.78 -0.35 -3.96
CA ALA A 46 0.62 -0.18 -4.34
C ALA A 46 0.76 0.14 -5.84
N ARG A 47 -0.05 -0.48 -6.70
CA ARG A 47 -0.09 -0.18 -8.13
C ARG A 47 -0.49 1.28 -8.38
N SER A 48 -1.57 1.74 -7.75
CA SER A 48 -2.07 3.12 -7.88
C SER A 48 -1.05 4.16 -7.41
N ILE A 49 -0.29 3.88 -6.35
CA ILE A 49 0.82 4.76 -5.90
C ILE A 49 1.90 4.88 -6.97
N ILE A 50 2.30 3.77 -7.59
CA ILE A 50 3.32 3.78 -8.64
C ILE A 50 2.82 4.52 -9.89
N ASP A 51 1.56 4.30 -10.28
CA ASP A 51 0.97 4.98 -11.43
C ASP A 51 0.89 6.51 -11.18
N LEU A 52 0.52 6.93 -9.96
CA LEU A 52 0.54 8.33 -9.54
C LEU A 52 1.95 8.93 -9.57
N LEU A 53 2.94 8.21 -9.03
CA LEU A 53 4.33 8.66 -9.06
C LEU A 53 4.86 8.77 -10.50
N GLY A 54 4.50 7.84 -11.37
CA GLY A 54 4.86 7.87 -12.79
C GLY A 54 4.25 9.07 -13.52
N ALA A 55 3.00 9.43 -13.18
CA ALA A 55 2.36 10.63 -13.73
C ALA A 55 3.01 11.94 -13.22
N LEU A 56 3.46 11.97 -11.96
CA LEU A 56 4.11 13.14 -11.36
C LEU A 56 5.58 13.29 -11.76
N THR A 57 6.26 12.20 -12.12
CA THR A 57 7.68 12.19 -12.46
C THR A 57 7.94 11.48 -13.79
N PRO A 58 7.70 12.16 -14.93
CA PRO A 58 8.01 11.61 -16.24
C PRO A 58 9.52 11.34 -16.34
N GLY A 59 9.92 10.07 -16.26
CA GLY A 59 11.33 9.64 -16.30
C GLY A 59 11.84 8.84 -15.09
N LEU A 60 11.06 8.70 -14.01
CA LEU A 60 11.49 7.93 -12.82
C LEU A 60 11.22 6.42 -12.93
N VAL A 61 10.36 6.00 -13.87
CA VAL A 61 9.77 4.64 -13.92
C VAL A 61 10.57 3.67 -14.80
N GLU A 62 11.89 3.83 -14.85
CA GLU A 62 12.76 2.94 -15.65
C GLU A 62 13.06 1.60 -14.95
N GLY A 63 12.47 1.37 -13.77
CA GLY A 63 12.52 0.11 -13.04
C GLY A 63 11.14 -0.30 -12.53
N ARG A 64 10.36 -1.02 -13.35
CA ARG A 64 9.09 -1.61 -12.91
C ARG A 64 9.35 -2.50 -11.68
N PRO A 65 8.70 -2.26 -10.52
CA PRO A 65 8.86 -3.15 -9.38
C PRO A 65 8.33 -4.54 -9.76
N GLN A 66 9.22 -5.53 -9.74
CA GLN A 66 8.85 -6.91 -9.99
C GLN A 66 7.90 -7.38 -8.87
N PRO A 67 6.90 -8.23 -9.18
CA PRO A 67 6.07 -8.83 -8.14
C PRO A 67 6.99 -9.54 -7.15
N ARG A 68 6.96 -9.10 -5.89
CA ARG A 68 7.75 -9.75 -4.84
C ARG A 68 7.25 -11.19 -4.74
N LYS A 69 8.16 -12.16 -4.90
CA LYS A 69 7.86 -13.57 -4.66
C LYS A 69 7.15 -13.68 -3.31
N PRO A 70 6.12 -14.52 -3.16
CA PRO A 70 5.45 -14.69 -1.89
C PRO A 70 6.50 -15.03 -0.84
N VAL A 71 6.60 -14.20 0.20
CA VAL A 71 7.39 -14.52 1.38
C VAL A 71 6.71 -15.75 1.96
N ARG A 72 7.28 -16.94 1.70
CA ARG A 72 6.83 -18.18 2.33
C ARG A 72 6.79 -17.90 3.83
N SER A 73 5.62 -18.13 4.43
CA SER A 73 5.40 -18.08 5.86
C SER A 73 6.32 -19.10 6.55
N ALA A 74 7.55 -18.69 6.83
CA ALA A 74 8.47 -19.40 7.69
C ALA A 74 8.64 -18.59 8.98
N ILE A 75 7.51 -18.29 9.62
CA ILE A 75 7.51 -18.16 11.08
C ILE A 75 6.97 -19.50 11.57
N ASP A 76 7.87 -20.46 11.71
CA ASP A 76 7.61 -21.69 12.44
C ASP A 76 7.74 -21.36 13.92
N LEU A 77 6.63 -20.93 14.54
CA LEU A 77 6.54 -20.73 15.98
C LEU A 77 5.99 -22.01 16.60
N PRO A 78 6.86 -23.01 16.86
CA PRO A 78 6.97 -23.47 18.24
C PRO A 78 8.37 -24.00 18.55
N ARG A 79 9.25 -23.18 19.17
CA ARG A 79 10.34 -23.73 19.99
C ARG A 79 11.00 -22.79 21.01
N LEU A 80 10.23 -21.89 21.63
CA LEU A 80 10.73 -21.05 22.73
C LEU A 80 9.94 -21.27 24.04
N ILE A 81 9.61 -22.53 24.35
CA ILE A 81 9.11 -22.92 25.69
C ILE A 81 9.71 -24.27 26.13
N ALA A 82 10.97 -24.52 25.76
CA ALA A 82 11.69 -25.68 26.24
C ALA A 82 13.19 -25.38 26.26
N GLU A 83 13.61 -24.48 27.15
CA GLU A 83 14.86 -24.65 27.91
C GLU A 83 14.99 -23.55 28.98
N VAL A 84 15.08 -24.04 30.22
CA VAL A 84 15.50 -23.43 31.50
C VAL A 84 14.46 -22.60 32.25
#